data_AF-A0A9D5M515-F1
#
_entry.id   AF-A0A9D5M515-F1
#
_cell.length_a   1.000
_cell.length_b   1.000
_cell.length_c   1.000
_cell.angle_alpha   90.00
_cell.angle_beta   90.00
_cell.angle_gamma   90.00
#
_symmetry.space_group_name_H-M   'P 1'
#
loop_
_entity.id
_entity.type
_entity.pdbx_description
1 polymer ?
#
loop_
_entity_poly.entity_id
_entity_poly.type
_entity_poly.pdbx_seq_one_letter_code
_entity_poly.pdbx_strand_id
1 'polypeptide(L)'
;MKKFIVLFGLILTIYSTNCFAQIQTDDNGTFVVSDSQYAVGEKISIEVYKPGKKFSDLQASPEAFQDSLLYWEQTEANENGNFYIEIILDNEEAESGIYTAYIYPESSKAITPEKFLYTNPETAKIYVEQIKTAYHENRIADIEDIIKNHPYELWIDDVAKEYCPYIASVVTSYMQDTDPNLSEAKMVFRIAGGMAKLKNNRLSGSVLDESIQFSLDTSPIREFLGKDYVTEAIGRAMTSRLTGVSFGNISEFESKLTEAFVLSVVADPNGLANTKEVMKAFAEEIGTGATGSDARYNYVSNKSFESYAELKATFDGYRDNNGGGGTSSSSGMSGTGSSNSGWGGTYVTEDKATHNENISAQPIPQNIFDDIGNVPWAIEAIVNLAEQKIINGRSENRFEPNENITREEFIKIAVGAFIPDEEAAEISFSDVSRNDWSYEYIAKAYGFGVIVGYDDGRFGKNDFISRQDMATVLFRLAEKLGYTFDNGSEGIVFDDDGIISDYAKDAVYSLKAIGVINGIDEYNFAPITNATRAEAANMIYSLTQQL
;
A
#
# COMPACT_ATOMS: atom_id res chain seq x y z
N MET A 1 -18.75 -36.54 4.97
CA MET A 1 -20.13 -37.05 4.79
C MET A 1 -20.75 -36.31 3.61
N LYS A 2 -20.89 -36.95 2.43
CA LYS A 2 -21.38 -36.30 1.20
C LYS A 2 -22.86 -35.90 1.34
N LYS A 3 -23.18 -34.60 1.31
CA LYS A 3 -24.54 -34.13 1.07
C LYS A 3 -24.61 -33.42 -0.29
N PHE A 4 -25.25 -34.13 -1.23
CA PHE A 4 -25.80 -33.59 -2.47
C PHE A 4 -26.77 -32.46 -2.15
N ILE A 5 -26.58 -31.26 -2.71
CA ILE A 5 -27.64 -30.25 -2.84
C ILE A 5 -27.58 -29.61 -4.24
N VAL A 6 -28.77 -29.50 -4.82
CA VAL A 6 -29.12 -29.05 -6.17
C VAL A 6 -29.10 -27.51 -6.22
N LEU A 7 -28.32 -26.92 -7.13
CA LEU A 7 -28.24 -25.48 -7.37
C LEU A 7 -29.37 -25.01 -8.30
N PHE A 8 -30.12 -23.97 -7.91
CA PHE A 8 -31.03 -23.22 -8.77
C PHE A 8 -30.99 -21.75 -8.38
N GLY A 9 -30.76 -20.82 -9.31
CA GLY A 9 -31.17 -19.41 -9.13
C GLY A 9 -30.22 -18.32 -9.66
N LEU A 10 -30.51 -17.88 -10.88
CA LEU A 10 -29.94 -16.80 -11.70
C LEU A 10 -29.93 -15.34 -11.11
N ILE A 11 -29.12 -14.49 -11.76
CA ILE A 11 -29.22 -13.00 -11.99
C ILE A 11 -28.35 -12.10 -11.11
N LEU A 12 -27.24 -11.60 -11.67
CA LEU A 12 -26.42 -10.48 -11.19
C LEU A 12 -27.20 -9.16 -11.13
N THR A 13 -27.07 -8.44 -10.02
CA THR A 13 -27.05 -6.96 -9.97
C THR A 13 -26.28 -6.59 -8.70
N ILE A 14 -25.13 -5.94 -8.83
CA ILE A 14 -24.18 -5.71 -7.74
C ILE A 14 -24.34 -4.27 -7.24
N TYR A 15 -24.57 -4.11 -5.94
CA TYR A 15 -24.33 -2.88 -5.20
C TYR A 15 -23.13 -3.16 -4.27
N SER A 16 -22.09 -2.33 -4.31
CA SER A 16 -20.91 -2.46 -3.46
C SER A 16 -21.10 -1.70 -2.15
N THR A 17 -20.98 -2.40 -1.03
CA THR A 17 -20.57 -1.83 0.26
C THR A 17 -19.35 -2.63 0.71
N ASN A 18 -18.23 -1.94 0.92
CA ASN A 18 -16.95 -2.52 1.31
C ASN A 18 -17.09 -3.33 2.60
N CYS A 19 -16.93 -4.65 2.50
CA CYS A 19 -16.76 -5.57 3.61
C CYS A 19 -15.59 -6.47 3.25
N PHE A 20 -14.51 -6.41 4.03
CA PHE A 20 -13.34 -7.27 3.86
C PHE A 20 -13.43 -8.37 4.91
N ALA A 21 -13.65 -9.60 4.48
CA ALA A 21 -13.63 -10.70 5.42
C ALA A 21 -12.18 -11.02 5.79
N GLN A 22 -11.91 -11.14 7.09
CA GLN A 22 -10.59 -11.49 7.57
C GLN A 22 -10.43 -13.01 7.55
N ILE A 23 -9.32 -13.48 6.97
CA ILE A 23 -8.92 -14.89 6.96
C ILE A 23 -7.63 -15.04 7.79
N GLN A 24 -7.74 -15.68 8.95
CA GLN A 24 -6.57 -15.99 9.80
C GLN A 24 -6.21 -17.47 9.71
N THR A 25 -4.91 -17.77 9.65
CA THR A 25 -4.37 -19.14 9.61
C THR A 25 -3.66 -19.51 10.90
N ASP A 26 -4.05 -20.61 11.53
CA ASP A 26 -3.25 -21.22 12.57
C ASP A 26 -2.19 -22.20 12.00
N ASP A 27 -1.33 -22.72 12.88
CA ASP A 27 -0.26 -23.66 12.51
C ASP A 27 -0.78 -25.08 12.15
N ASN A 28 -2.08 -25.34 12.33
CA ASN A 28 -2.69 -26.65 12.11
C ASN A 28 -3.45 -26.73 10.78
N GLY A 29 -3.51 -25.64 9.99
CA GLY A 29 -4.30 -25.58 8.77
C GLY A 29 -5.76 -25.23 9.02
N THR A 30 -6.06 -24.64 10.18
CA THR A 30 -7.35 -24.05 10.50
C THR A 30 -7.40 -22.61 10.02
N PHE A 31 -8.48 -22.27 9.34
CA PHE A 31 -8.78 -20.94 8.85
C PHE A 31 -9.99 -20.40 9.55
N VAL A 32 -9.87 -19.19 10.08
CA VAL A 32 -11.01 -18.44 10.57
C VAL A 32 -11.40 -17.44 9.50
N VAL A 33 -12.61 -17.55 8.99
CA VAL A 33 -13.22 -16.49 8.17
C VAL A 33 -14.21 -15.73 9.03
N SER A 34 -14.05 -14.40 9.09
CA SER A 34 -14.95 -13.56 9.86
C SER A 34 -15.16 -12.21 9.20
N ASP A 35 -16.35 -11.64 9.39
CA ASP A 35 -16.69 -10.31 8.90
C ASP A 35 -17.86 -9.74 9.72
N SER A 36 -18.18 -8.47 9.50
CA SER A 36 -19.14 -7.69 10.27
C SER A 36 -20.08 -6.90 9.36
N GLN A 37 -21.03 -6.14 9.91
CA GLN A 37 -21.96 -5.27 9.16
C GLN A 37 -23.07 -6.00 8.37
N TYR A 38 -23.37 -7.25 8.72
CA TYR A 38 -24.50 -7.99 8.15
C TYR A 38 -25.79 -7.72 8.93
N ALA A 39 -26.95 -7.91 8.29
CA ALA A 39 -28.21 -7.86 9.00
C ALA A 39 -28.27 -9.03 10.00
N VAL A 40 -28.84 -8.80 11.20
CA VAL A 40 -28.97 -9.86 12.22
C VAL A 40 -29.77 -11.03 11.66
N GLY A 41 -29.20 -12.25 11.75
CA GLY A 41 -29.79 -13.47 11.20
C GLY A 41 -29.67 -13.61 9.68
N GLU A 42 -28.89 -12.75 9.03
CA GLU A 42 -28.57 -12.88 7.61
C GLU A 42 -27.77 -14.15 7.35
N LYS A 43 -28.23 -14.94 6.38
CA LYS A 43 -27.54 -16.15 5.94
C LYS A 43 -26.36 -15.80 5.05
N ILE A 44 -25.23 -16.43 5.32
CA ILE A 44 -23.98 -16.16 4.64
C ILE A 44 -23.40 -17.49 4.20
N SER A 45 -23.12 -17.61 2.91
CA SER A 45 -22.51 -18.79 2.33
C SER A 45 -21.03 -18.52 2.04
N ILE A 46 -20.20 -19.50 2.38
CA ILE A 46 -18.76 -19.49 2.12
C ILE A 46 -18.43 -20.69 1.22
N GLU A 47 -17.72 -20.42 0.14
CA GLU A 47 -17.18 -21.42 -0.78
C GLU A 47 -15.67 -21.26 -0.89
N VAL A 48 -14.89 -22.30 -0.60
CA VAL A 48 -13.43 -22.28 -0.77
C VAL A 48 -13.04 -23.12 -1.97
N TYR A 49 -12.28 -22.52 -2.88
CA TYR A 49 -11.82 -23.12 -4.11
C TYR A 49 -10.34 -23.51 -4.02
N LYS A 50 -10.00 -24.65 -4.61
CA LYS A 50 -8.62 -25.15 -4.72
C LYS A 50 -7.72 -24.14 -5.46
N PRO A 51 -6.39 -24.24 -5.32
CA PRO A 51 -5.48 -23.28 -5.92
C PRO A 51 -5.67 -23.11 -7.43
N GLY A 52 -5.71 -21.86 -7.88
CA GLY A 52 -5.91 -21.50 -9.29
C GLY A 52 -7.31 -21.79 -9.85
N LYS A 53 -8.28 -22.14 -8.99
CA LYS A 53 -9.69 -22.37 -9.37
C LYS A 53 -10.56 -21.19 -8.96
N LYS A 54 -11.62 -20.94 -9.72
CA LYS A 54 -12.56 -19.83 -9.51
C LYS A 54 -14.00 -20.26 -9.70
N PHE A 55 -14.92 -19.41 -9.25
CA PHE A 55 -16.37 -19.66 -9.34
C PHE A 55 -16.83 -20.00 -10.77
N SER A 56 -16.27 -19.34 -11.80
CA SER A 56 -16.63 -19.63 -13.20
C SER A 56 -16.29 -21.05 -13.65
N ASP A 57 -15.32 -21.70 -13.00
CA ASP A 57 -14.89 -23.07 -13.35
C ASP A 57 -15.96 -24.11 -12.99
N LEU A 58 -16.86 -23.79 -12.05
CA LEU A 58 -18.02 -24.63 -11.76
C LEU A 58 -18.99 -24.77 -12.93
N GLN A 59 -18.98 -23.83 -13.88
CA GLN A 59 -19.89 -23.84 -15.02
C GLN A 59 -19.41 -24.78 -16.15
N ALA A 60 -18.21 -25.35 -16.04
CA ALA A 60 -17.61 -26.16 -17.11
C ALA A 60 -18.16 -27.60 -17.17
N SER A 61 -18.33 -28.28 -16.03
CA SER A 61 -18.98 -29.61 -15.93
C SER A 61 -19.24 -30.03 -14.47
N PRO A 62 -20.10 -31.03 -14.21
CA PRO A 62 -20.27 -31.62 -12.86
C PRO A 62 -19.00 -32.27 -12.29
N GLU A 63 -18.07 -32.69 -13.15
CA GLU A 63 -16.76 -33.23 -12.75
C GLU A 63 -15.82 -32.07 -12.35
N ALA A 64 -15.86 -30.96 -13.08
CA ALA A 64 -15.14 -29.73 -12.73
C ALA A 64 -15.55 -29.16 -11.37
N PHE A 65 -16.78 -29.46 -10.89
CA PHE A 65 -17.23 -29.09 -9.56
C PHE A 65 -16.43 -29.78 -8.43
N GLN A 66 -16.20 -31.09 -8.52
CA GLN A 66 -15.40 -31.86 -7.53
C GLN A 66 -13.91 -31.45 -7.54
N ASP A 67 -13.42 -31.02 -8.70
CA ASP A 67 -12.03 -30.62 -8.89
C ASP A 67 -11.76 -29.16 -8.53
N SER A 68 -12.80 -28.34 -8.35
CA SER A 68 -12.65 -26.90 -8.11
C SER A 68 -13.03 -26.49 -6.69
N LEU A 69 -14.15 -27.00 -6.15
CA LEU A 69 -14.63 -26.65 -4.82
C LEU A 69 -14.03 -27.58 -3.77
N LEU A 70 -13.36 -27.00 -2.78
CA LEU A 70 -12.78 -27.71 -1.66
C LEU A 70 -13.72 -27.75 -0.46
N TYR A 71 -14.33 -26.61 -0.14
CA TYR A 71 -15.14 -26.44 1.05
C TYR A 71 -16.40 -25.61 0.76
N TRP A 72 -17.49 -25.94 1.44
CA TRP A 72 -18.69 -25.11 1.45
C TRP A 72 -19.43 -25.22 2.78
N GLU A 73 -19.88 -24.08 3.29
CA GLU A 73 -20.77 -24.00 4.45
C GLU A 73 -21.67 -22.77 4.36
N GLN A 74 -22.78 -22.81 5.12
CA GLN A 74 -23.65 -21.67 5.35
C GLN A 74 -23.75 -21.40 6.86
N THR A 75 -23.58 -20.13 7.24
CA THR A 75 -23.71 -19.62 8.61
C THR A 75 -24.71 -18.47 8.67
N GLU A 76 -24.96 -17.93 9.88
CA GLU A 76 -25.85 -16.79 10.11
C GLU A 76 -25.12 -15.70 10.90
N ALA A 77 -25.37 -14.43 10.53
CA ALA A 77 -24.87 -13.29 11.28
C ALA A 77 -25.50 -13.23 12.67
N ASN A 78 -24.68 -13.03 13.70
CA ASN A 78 -25.09 -12.98 15.09
C ASN A 78 -25.83 -11.67 15.44
N GLU A 79 -26.19 -11.50 16.71
CA GLU A 79 -26.94 -10.34 17.21
C GLU A 79 -26.24 -8.98 16.98
N ASN A 80 -24.93 -8.99 16.75
CA ASN A 80 -24.13 -7.79 16.45
C ASN A 80 -23.90 -7.60 14.95
N GLY A 81 -24.48 -8.45 14.08
CA GLY A 81 -24.25 -8.41 12.64
C GLY A 81 -22.89 -8.98 12.21
N ASN A 82 -22.26 -9.80 13.05
CA ASN A 82 -20.97 -10.44 12.75
C ASN A 82 -21.15 -11.92 12.46
N PHE A 83 -20.30 -12.49 11.62
CA PHE A 83 -20.20 -13.94 11.47
C PHE A 83 -18.78 -14.44 11.69
N TYR A 84 -18.68 -15.72 12.04
CA TYR A 84 -17.44 -16.43 12.21
C TYR A 84 -17.64 -17.87 11.73
N ILE A 85 -16.68 -18.37 10.96
CA ILE A 85 -16.61 -19.76 10.53
C ILE A 85 -15.17 -20.25 10.66
N GLU A 86 -15.02 -21.46 11.19
CA GLU A 86 -13.75 -22.16 11.32
C GLU A 86 -13.70 -23.27 10.27
N ILE A 87 -12.76 -23.17 9.33
CA ILE A 87 -12.57 -24.10 8.23
C ILE A 87 -11.27 -24.85 8.48
N ILE A 88 -11.35 -26.16 8.67
CA ILE A 88 -10.17 -27.02 8.84
C ILE A 88 -9.94 -27.74 7.52
N LEU A 89 -8.81 -27.47 6.86
CA LEU A 89 -8.43 -28.21 5.66
C LEU A 89 -7.80 -29.53 6.04
N ASP A 90 -8.23 -30.61 5.38
CA ASP A 90 -7.62 -31.93 5.60
C ASP A 90 -6.19 -31.93 5.03
N ASN A 91 -5.20 -32.01 5.92
CA ASN A 91 -3.79 -31.99 5.57
C ASN A 91 -3.37 -33.20 4.68
N GLU A 92 -4.18 -34.25 4.57
CA GLU A 92 -3.94 -35.34 3.62
C GLU A 92 -4.41 -35.02 2.19
N GLU A 93 -5.39 -34.12 2.01
CA GLU A 93 -6.00 -33.80 0.72
C GLU A 93 -5.65 -32.40 0.20
N ALA A 94 -5.31 -31.47 1.09
CA ALA A 94 -5.05 -30.07 0.75
C ALA A 94 -3.59 -29.82 0.34
N GLU A 95 -3.40 -29.25 -0.85
CA GLU A 95 -2.09 -28.85 -1.39
C GLU A 95 -1.74 -27.42 -0.96
N SER A 96 -0.46 -27.13 -0.74
CA SER A 96 -0.02 -25.74 -0.50
C SER A 96 -0.33 -24.86 -1.71
N GLY A 97 -0.84 -23.65 -1.48
CA GLY A 97 -1.17 -22.73 -2.56
C GLY A 97 -2.07 -21.57 -2.13
N ILE A 98 -2.39 -20.70 -3.10
CA ILE A 98 -3.34 -19.60 -2.92
C ILE A 98 -4.75 -20.10 -3.21
N TYR A 99 -5.57 -20.18 -2.17
CA TYR A 99 -6.99 -20.53 -2.25
C TYR A 99 -7.84 -19.28 -2.41
N THR A 100 -9.02 -19.43 -3.01
CA THR A 100 -10.01 -18.33 -3.11
C THR A 100 -11.26 -18.71 -2.34
N ALA A 101 -11.61 -17.92 -1.33
CA ALA A 101 -12.88 -17.99 -0.62
C ALA A 101 -13.87 -17.00 -1.25
N TYR A 102 -15.04 -17.45 -1.66
CA TYR A 102 -16.14 -16.58 -2.04
C TYR A 102 -17.13 -16.51 -0.89
N ILE A 103 -17.38 -15.30 -0.42
CA ILE A 103 -18.30 -15.02 0.69
C ILE A 103 -19.44 -14.21 0.11
N TYR A 104 -20.66 -14.71 0.29
CA TYR A 104 -21.84 -14.01 -0.17
C TYR A 104 -23.01 -14.14 0.80
N PRO A 105 -23.56 -13.02 1.28
CA PRO A 105 -24.84 -13.02 1.97
C PRO A 105 -26.00 -13.39 1.03
N GLU A 106 -27.02 -14.13 1.48
CA GLU A 106 -28.15 -14.51 0.61
C GLU A 106 -28.98 -13.29 0.16
N SER A 107 -29.00 -12.21 0.95
CA SER A 107 -29.79 -11.01 0.63
C SER A 107 -29.13 -10.13 -0.43
N SER A 108 -27.80 -10.17 -0.52
CA SER A 108 -27.01 -9.40 -1.48
C SER A 108 -26.28 -10.35 -2.43
N LYS A 109 -26.51 -10.17 -3.73
CA LYS A 109 -25.83 -10.98 -4.76
C LYS A 109 -24.38 -10.56 -4.99
N ALA A 110 -23.80 -9.75 -4.10
CA ALA A 110 -22.39 -9.41 -4.13
C ALA A 110 -21.60 -10.62 -3.62
N ILE A 111 -20.62 -11.04 -4.43
CA ILE A 111 -19.70 -12.10 -4.08
C ILE A 111 -18.35 -11.44 -3.85
N THR A 112 -17.82 -11.54 -2.63
CA THR A 112 -16.49 -11.03 -2.31
C THR A 112 -15.49 -12.18 -2.39
N PRO A 113 -14.60 -12.21 -3.39
CA PRO A 113 -13.49 -13.15 -3.42
C PRO A 113 -12.39 -12.69 -2.46
N GLU A 114 -11.99 -13.56 -1.55
CA GLU A 114 -10.87 -13.37 -0.64
C GLU A 114 -9.83 -14.44 -0.91
N LYS A 115 -8.59 -14.02 -1.20
CA LYS A 115 -7.48 -14.93 -1.43
C LYS A 115 -6.69 -15.15 -0.15
N PHE A 116 -6.25 -16.38 0.07
CA PHE A 116 -5.40 -16.70 1.21
C PHE A 116 -4.38 -17.78 0.87
N LEU A 117 -3.19 -17.67 1.45
CA LEU A 117 -2.14 -18.67 1.34
C LEU A 117 -2.36 -19.79 2.37
N TYR A 118 -2.53 -21.02 1.88
CA TYR A 118 -2.42 -22.22 2.71
C TYR A 118 -1.08 -22.89 2.47
N THR A 119 -0.48 -23.33 3.56
CA THR A 119 0.75 -24.12 3.55
C THR A 119 0.46 -25.42 4.26
N ASN A 120 0.56 -26.54 3.54
CA ASN A 120 0.44 -27.87 4.12
C ASN A 120 1.63 -28.12 5.07
N PRO A 121 1.39 -28.31 6.39
CA PRO A 121 2.47 -28.40 7.38
C PRO A 121 3.41 -29.58 7.16
N GLU A 122 2.94 -30.69 6.60
CA GLU A 122 3.77 -31.87 6.34
C GLU A 122 4.73 -31.63 5.18
N THR A 123 4.27 -30.98 4.11
CA THR A 123 5.15 -30.58 3.00
C THR A 123 6.14 -29.50 3.41
N ALA A 124 5.71 -28.52 4.21
CA ALA A 124 6.58 -27.45 4.71
C ALA A 124 7.76 -28.00 5.52
N LYS A 125 7.53 -28.99 6.40
CA LYS A 125 8.60 -29.67 7.15
C LYS A 125 9.66 -30.26 6.22
N ILE A 126 9.25 -30.90 5.14
CA ILE A 126 10.17 -31.52 4.18
C ILE A 126 11.07 -30.47 3.55
N TYR A 127 10.50 -29.37 3.06
CA TYR A 127 11.28 -28.33 2.37
C TYR A 127 12.15 -27.53 3.31
N VAL A 128 11.69 -27.23 4.54
CA VAL A 128 12.53 -26.59 5.56
C VAL A 128 13.75 -27.45 5.89
N GLU A 129 13.59 -28.77 6.05
CA GLU A 129 14.72 -29.67 6.30
C GLU A 129 15.68 -29.79 5.09
N GLN A 130 15.16 -29.71 3.86
CA GLN A 130 15.99 -29.64 2.65
C GLN A 130 16.83 -28.36 2.61
N ILE A 131 16.24 -27.21 2.98
CA ILE A 131 16.95 -25.93 3.02
C ILE A 131 18.04 -25.96 4.10
N LYS A 132 17.75 -26.48 5.29
CA LYS A 132 18.77 -26.66 6.34
C LYS A 132 19.93 -27.52 5.87
N THR A 133 19.60 -28.64 5.22
CA THR A 133 20.62 -29.54 4.65
C THR A 133 21.47 -28.81 3.61
N ALA A 134 20.84 -28.10 2.67
CA ALA A 134 21.54 -27.32 1.64
C ALA A 134 22.43 -26.24 2.26
N TYR A 135 21.96 -25.56 3.30
CA TYR A 135 22.72 -24.56 4.04
C TYR A 135 23.98 -25.15 4.69
N HIS A 136 23.85 -26.24 5.46
CA HIS A 136 24.99 -26.90 6.12
C HIS A 136 26.01 -27.49 5.13
N GLU A 137 25.57 -27.84 3.93
CA GLU A 137 26.44 -28.32 2.84
C GLU A 137 26.98 -27.18 1.95
N ASN A 138 26.68 -25.91 2.28
CA ASN A 138 27.09 -24.73 1.53
C ASN A 138 26.58 -24.73 0.07
N ARG A 139 25.38 -25.29 -0.17
CA ARG A 139 24.68 -25.34 -1.45
C ARG A 139 23.63 -24.22 -1.54
N ILE A 140 24.07 -22.96 -1.48
CA ILE A 140 23.17 -21.79 -1.45
C ILE A 140 22.26 -21.69 -2.70
N ALA A 141 22.77 -22.09 -3.88
CA ALA A 141 21.97 -22.13 -5.11
C ALA A 141 20.75 -23.07 -4.98
N ASP A 142 20.89 -24.15 -4.23
CA ASP A 142 19.80 -25.10 -4.01
C ASP A 142 18.71 -24.49 -3.11
N ILE A 143 19.07 -23.59 -2.19
CA ILE A 143 18.11 -22.84 -1.37
C ILE A 143 17.26 -21.93 -2.25
N GLU A 144 17.89 -21.20 -3.17
CA GLU A 144 17.18 -20.36 -4.16
C GLU A 144 16.23 -21.18 -5.02
N ASP A 145 16.69 -22.34 -5.52
CA ASP A 145 15.87 -23.24 -6.33
C ASP A 145 14.69 -23.83 -5.54
N ILE A 146 14.88 -24.20 -4.28
CA ILE A 146 13.78 -24.67 -3.43
C ILE A 146 12.75 -23.55 -3.24
N ILE A 147 13.18 -22.33 -2.91
CA ILE A 147 12.29 -21.17 -2.72
C ILE A 147 11.50 -20.87 -3.99
N LYS A 148 12.16 -20.91 -5.15
CA LYS A 148 11.54 -20.61 -6.44
C LYS A 148 10.49 -21.64 -6.86
N ASN A 149 10.74 -22.92 -6.58
CA ASN A 149 9.89 -24.02 -7.02
C ASN A 149 8.81 -24.40 -5.99
N HIS A 150 9.03 -24.08 -4.71
CA HIS A 150 8.13 -24.42 -3.59
C HIS A 150 7.84 -23.20 -2.70
N PRO A 151 7.37 -22.07 -3.28
CA PRO A 151 7.15 -20.84 -2.51
C PRO A 151 6.05 -21.00 -1.47
N TYR A 152 4.95 -21.68 -1.81
CA TYR A 152 3.80 -21.81 -0.93
C TYR A 152 4.07 -22.71 0.27
N GLU A 153 4.90 -23.75 0.10
CA GLU A 153 5.39 -24.60 1.19
C GLU A 153 6.31 -23.84 2.16
N LEU A 154 6.80 -22.68 1.74
CA LEU A 154 7.64 -21.78 2.52
C LEU A 154 6.92 -20.48 2.89
N TRP A 155 5.58 -20.45 2.82
CA TRP A 155 4.78 -19.28 3.17
C TRP A 155 5.07 -18.03 2.32
N ILE A 156 5.56 -18.19 1.09
CA ILE A 156 5.85 -17.10 0.14
C ILE A 156 4.72 -17.03 -0.88
N ASP A 157 4.16 -15.83 -1.06
CA ASP A 157 3.13 -15.56 -2.07
C ASP A 157 3.74 -15.31 -3.48
N ASP A 158 2.88 -15.15 -4.48
CA ASP A 158 3.31 -14.98 -5.88
C ASP A 158 4.10 -13.70 -6.12
N VAL A 159 3.82 -12.63 -5.37
CA VAL A 159 4.54 -11.37 -5.49
C VAL A 159 5.93 -11.48 -4.89
N ALA A 160 6.05 -12.02 -3.67
CA ALA A 160 7.32 -12.22 -2.99
C ALA A 160 8.20 -13.23 -3.75
N LYS A 161 7.61 -14.23 -4.41
CA LYS A 161 8.31 -15.21 -5.25
C LYS A 161 9.15 -14.57 -6.36
N GLU A 162 8.78 -13.40 -6.89
CA GLU A 162 9.61 -12.70 -7.90
C GLU A 162 10.99 -12.29 -7.37
N TYR A 163 11.17 -12.29 -6.05
CA TYR A 163 12.36 -11.81 -5.35
C TYR A 163 13.14 -12.92 -4.62
N CYS A 164 13.08 -14.17 -5.11
CA CYS A 164 13.75 -15.33 -4.50
C CYS A 164 15.21 -15.10 -4.06
N PRO A 165 16.10 -14.47 -4.86
CA PRO A 165 17.49 -14.30 -4.44
C PRO A 165 17.64 -13.44 -3.19
N TYR A 166 16.79 -12.41 -3.05
CA TYR A 166 16.78 -11.58 -1.85
C TYR A 166 16.28 -12.37 -0.64
N ILE A 167 15.17 -13.10 -0.79
CA ILE A 167 14.62 -13.95 0.27
C ILE A 167 15.64 -14.99 0.72
N ALA A 168 16.29 -15.68 -0.22
CA ALA A 168 17.33 -16.67 0.08
C ALA A 168 18.51 -16.07 0.86
N SER A 169 18.92 -14.84 0.53
CA SER A 169 19.99 -14.15 1.25
C SER A 169 19.62 -13.85 2.71
N VAL A 170 18.39 -13.40 2.97
CA VAL A 170 17.89 -13.12 4.32
C VAL A 170 17.77 -14.40 5.13
N VAL A 171 17.19 -15.46 4.55
CA VAL A 171 17.06 -16.78 5.18
C VAL A 171 18.43 -17.36 5.53
N THR A 172 19.38 -17.30 4.60
CA THR A 172 20.76 -17.77 4.81
C THR A 172 21.45 -16.99 5.93
N SER A 173 21.27 -15.66 5.99
CA SER A 173 21.79 -14.85 7.09
C SER A 173 21.22 -15.27 8.44
N TYR A 174 19.93 -15.60 8.50
CA TYR A 174 19.30 -16.05 9.74
C TYR A 174 19.80 -17.44 10.17
N MET A 175 19.98 -18.36 9.22
CA MET A 175 20.55 -19.70 9.46
C MET A 175 22.01 -19.68 9.91
N GLN A 176 22.73 -18.58 9.71
CA GLN A 176 24.08 -18.41 10.26
C GLN A 176 24.08 -18.29 11.78
N ASP A 177 23.07 -17.63 12.32
CA ASP A 177 22.97 -17.35 13.75
C ASP A 177 22.13 -18.41 14.47
N THR A 178 21.31 -19.18 13.74
CA THR A 178 20.30 -20.09 14.29
C THR A 178 20.10 -21.36 13.45
N ASP A 179 19.53 -22.41 14.04
CA ASP A 179 18.99 -23.58 13.32
C ASP A 179 17.48 -23.68 13.63
N PRO A 180 16.62 -23.00 12.84
CA PRO A 180 15.24 -22.76 13.24
C PRO A 180 14.37 -24.01 13.23
N ASN A 181 13.49 -24.15 14.20
CA ASN A 181 12.37 -25.10 14.10
C ASN A 181 11.33 -24.62 13.06
N LEU A 182 10.29 -25.42 12.80
CA LEU A 182 9.29 -25.10 11.77
C LEU A 182 8.58 -23.76 12.00
N SER A 183 8.25 -23.43 13.24
CA SER A 183 7.57 -22.18 13.59
C SER A 183 8.48 -20.96 13.39
N GLU A 184 9.76 -21.09 13.77
CA GLU A 184 10.77 -20.07 13.51
C GLU A 184 11.04 -19.93 11.99
N ALA A 185 11.10 -21.03 11.25
CA ALA A 185 11.25 -21.00 9.80
C ALA A 185 10.07 -20.27 9.13
N LYS A 186 8.83 -20.57 9.55
CA LYS A 186 7.63 -19.85 9.10
C LYS A 186 7.76 -18.34 9.31
N MET A 187 8.15 -17.92 10.51
CA MET A 187 8.39 -16.51 10.82
C MET A 187 9.44 -15.89 9.88
N VAL A 188 10.58 -16.56 9.69
CA VAL A 188 11.69 -16.07 8.87
C VAL A 188 11.27 -15.88 7.42
N PHE A 189 10.60 -16.86 6.81
CA PHE A 189 10.17 -16.75 5.42
C PHE A 189 9.11 -15.67 5.23
N ARG A 190 8.15 -15.58 6.14
CA ARG A 190 7.12 -14.54 6.16
C ARG A 190 7.74 -13.13 6.24
N ILE A 191 8.67 -12.92 7.18
CA ILE A 191 9.40 -11.65 7.31
C ILE A 191 10.23 -11.36 6.05
N ALA A 192 10.96 -12.35 5.52
CA ALA A 192 11.78 -12.18 4.32
C ALA A 192 10.95 -11.83 3.08
N GLY A 193 9.78 -12.47 2.90
CA GLY A 193 8.82 -12.14 1.86
C GLY A 193 8.27 -10.72 2.00
N GLY A 194 7.89 -10.32 3.23
CA GLY A 194 7.47 -8.96 3.53
C GLY A 194 8.56 -7.91 3.23
N MET A 195 9.81 -8.15 3.66
CA MET A 195 10.97 -7.29 3.36
C MET A 195 11.19 -7.16 1.84
N ALA A 196 11.03 -8.26 1.09
CA ALA A 196 11.14 -8.24 -0.36
C ALA A 196 10.08 -7.35 -1.02
N LYS A 197 8.83 -7.45 -0.56
CA LYS A 197 7.72 -6.62 -1.05
C LYS A 197 7.92 -5.13 -0.71
N LEU A 198 8.37 -4.81 0.50
CA LEU A 198 8.67 -3.43 0.92
C LEU A 198 9.77 -2.80 0.08
N LYS A 199 10.88 -3.52 -0.11
CA LYS A 199 12.02 -3.04 -0.89
C LYS A 199 11.62 -2.67 -2.32
N ASN A 200 10.69 -3.41 -2.91
CA ASN A 200 10.28 -3.23 -4.30
C ASN A 200 8.97 -2.45 -4.47
N ASN A 201 8.44 -1.84 -3.40
CA ASN A 201 7.16 -1.12 -3.43
C ASN A 201 6.00 -1.96 -3.98
N ARG A 202 5.96 -3.24 -3.58
CA ARG A 202 4.93 -4.21 -3.98
C ARG A 202 4.04 -4.64 -2.82
N LEU A 203 4.09 -3.90 -1.71
CA LEU A 203 3.23 -4.17 -0.57
C LEU A 203 1.81 -3.66 -0.86
N SER A 204 0.82 -4.56 -0.78
CA SER A 204 -0.58 -4.27 -1.12
C SER A 204 -1.37 -3.56 0.00
N GLY A 205 -0.85 -3.57 1.24
CA GLY A 205 -1.43 -2.86 2.38
C GLY A 205 -0.36 -2.37 3.36
N SER A 206 -0.69 -2.36 4.65
CA SER A 206 0.17 -1.76 5.68
C SER A 206 1.04 -2.81 6.39
N VAL A 207 2.17 -2.41 6.99
CA VAL A 207 2.98 -3.35 7.76
C VAL A 207 2.29 -3.87 9.03
N LEU A 208 1.18 -3.25 9.45
CA LEU A 208 0.34 -3.72 10.56
C LEU A 208 -0.65 -4.80 10.14
N ASP A 209 -0.85 -4.99 8.83
CA ASP A 209 -1.74 -6.00 8.31
C ASP A 209 -1.06 -7.38 8.33
N GLU A 210 -1.54 -8.26 9.21
CA GLU A 210 -1.04 -9.65 9.32
C GLU A 210 -1.18 -10.44 8.02
N SER A 211 -2.14 -10.08 7.15
CA SER A 211 -2.32 -10.73 5.85
C SER A 211 -1.10 -10.57 4.94
N ILE A 212 -0.25 -9.57 5.23
CA ILE A 212 0.92 -9.22 4.44
C ILE A 212 2.18 -9.98 4.88
N GLN A 213 2.03 -10.91 5.83
CA GLN A 213 3.06 -11.83 6.31
C GLN A 213 4.13 -11.17 7.21
N PHE A 214 3.88 -10.00 7.80
CA PHE A 214 4.78 -9.53 8.85
C PHE A 214 4.41 -10.20 10.17
N SER A 215 5.32 -11.01 10.71
CA SER A 215 5.18 -11.57 12.05
C SER A 215 5.47 -10.48 13.08
N LEU A 216 4.56 -9.50 13.22
CA LEU A 216 4.66 -8.45 14.23
C LEU A 216 4.56 -8.98 15.66
N ASP A 217 3.98 -10.16 15.82
CA ASP A 217 3.85 -10.88 17.08
C ASP A 217 5.17 -11.18 17.78
N THR A 218 6.28 -11.20 17.04
CA THR A 218 7.60 -11.41 17.62
C THR A 218 8.37 -10.10 17.82
N SER A 219 7.80 -8.97 17.39
CA SER A 219 8.42 -7.66 17.52
C SER A 219 8.10 -6.99 18.87
N PRO A 220 8.94 -6.05 19.32
CA PRO A 220 8.63 -5.19 20.47
C PRO A 220 7.32 -4.39 20.35
N ILE A 221 6.79 -4.23 19.12
CA ILE A 221 5.56 -3.49 18.84
C ILE A 221 4.33 -4.29 19.28
N ARG A 222 4.44 -5.60 19.53
CA ARG A 222 3.32 -6.48 19.90
C ARG A 222 2.45 -5.92 21.04
N GLU A 223 3.04 -5.33 22.06
CA GLU A 223 2.31 -4.80 23.23
C GLU A 223 1.36 -3.63 22.87
N PHE A 224 1.57 -3.04 21.69
CA PHE A 224 0.79 -1.92 21.16
C PHE A 224 -0.24 -2.37 20.12
N LEU A 225 -0.16 -3.60 19.62
CA LEU A 225 -1.14 -4.15 18.69
C LEU A 225 -2.51 -4.22 19.40
N GLY A 226 -3.54 -3.68 18.75
CA GLY A 226 -4.90 -3.58 19.30
C GLY A 226 -5.16 -2.34 20.17
N LYS A 227 -4.17 -1.45 20.36
CA LYS A 227 -4.44 -0.11 20.91
C LYS A 227 -5.21 0.71 19.88
N ASP A 228 -6.19 1.49 20.34
CA ASP A 228 -7.08 2.30 19.48
C ASP A 228 -6.35 3.35 18.63
N TYR A 229 -5.19 3.83 19.09
CA TYR A 229 -4.33 4.76 18.36
C TYR A 229 -3.39 4.10 17.36
N VAL A 230 -3.20 2.78 17.42
CA VAL A 230 -2.42 2.03 16.43
C VAL A 230 -3.36 1.67 15.28
N THR A 231 -3.60 2.66 14.44
CA THR A 231 -4.56 2.58 13.34
C THR A 231 -3.89 2.16 12.02
N GLU A 232 -4.69 1.84 11.00
CA GLU A 232 -4.18 1.66 9.64
C GLU A 232 -3.44 2.87 9.09
N ALA A 233 -3.75 4.09 9.57
CA ALA A 233 -2.98 5.28 9.20
C ALA A 233 -1.54 5.21 9.73
N ILE A 234 -1.35 4.75 10.98
CA ILE A 234 -0.02 4.46 11.54
C ILE A 234 0.67 3.36 10.74
N GLY A 235 -0.03 2.29 10.41
CA GLY A 235 0.52 1.21 9.59
C GLY A 235 1.01 1.69 8.23
N ARG A 236 0.25 2.56 7.55
CA ARG A 236 0.66 3.13 6.25
C ARG A 236 1.85 4.08 6.40
N ALA A 237 1.88 4.88 7.46
CA ALA A 237 3.03 5.74 7.76
C ALA A 237 4.30 4.91 8.00
N MET A 238 4.18 3.78 8.71
CA MET A 238 5.29 2.83 8.87
C MET A 238 5.73 2.23 7.54
N THR A 239 4.79 1.76 6.71
CA THR A 239 5.08 1.23 5.36
C THR A 239 5.83 2.25 4.51
N SER A 240 5.38 3.50 4.50
CA SER A 240 6.03 4.58 3.72
C SER A 240 7.48 4.81 4.14
N ARG A 241 7.80 4.66 5.43
CA ARG A 241 9.17 4.83 5.96
C ARG A 241 10.09 3.66 5.63
N LEU A 242 9.53 2.49 5.38
CA LEU A 242 10.27 1.25 5.12
C LEU A 242 10.36 0.91 3.63
N THR A 243 9.51 1.51 2.81
CA THR A 243 9.47 1.27 1.36
C THR A 243 10.76 1.70 0.70
N GLY A 244 11.31 0.85 -0.19
CA GLY A 244 12.58 1.12 -0.88
C GLY A 244 13.84 0.93 -0.02
N VAL A 245 13.70 0.66 1.28
CA VAL A 245 14.83 0.37 2.16
C VAL A 245 15.29 -1.07 1.93
N SER A 246 16.60 -1.25 1.72
CA SER A 246 17.21 -2.59 1.63
C SER A 246 17.78 -2.97 2.98
N PHE A 247 17.24 -4.04 3.56
CA PHE A 247 17.71 -4.60 4.82
C PHE A 247 18.64 -5.79 4.54
N GLY A 248 19.76 -5.88 5.25
CA GLY A 248 20.71 -6.98 5.14
C GLY A 248 20.28 -8.23 5.89
N ASN A 249 19.53 -8.08 6.98
CA ASN A 249 19.03 -9.19 7.80
C ASN A 249 17.76 -8.79 8.58
N ILE A 250 17.17 -9.76 9.28
CA ILE A 250 15.94 -9.56 10.07
C ILE A 250 16.15 -8.57 11.22
N SER A 251 17.29 -8.60 11.92
CA SER A 251 17.54 -7.69 13.05
C SER A 251 17.60 -6.23 12.63
N GLU A 252 18.24 -5.93 11.49
CA GLU A 252 18.25 -4.60 10.89
C GLU A 252 16.83 -4.14 10.53
N PHE A 253 16.05 -5.05 9.93
CA PHE A 253 14.65 -4.79 9.60
C PHE A 253 13.81 -4.49 10.86
N GLU A 254 13.90 -5.30 11.91
CA GLU A 254 13.16 -5.11 13.16
C GLU A 254 13.50 -3.78 13.85
N SER A 255 14.78 -3.38 13.82
CA SER A 255 15.22 -2.08 14.33
C SER A 255 14.56 -0.94 13.56
N LYS A 256 14.54 -1.03 12.23
CA LYS A 256 13.91 -0.01 11.37
C LYS A 256 12.40 -0.02 11.46
N LEU A 257 11.78 -1.18 11.61
CA LEU A 257 10.34 -1.34 11.83
C LEU A 257 9.92 -0.66 13.15
N THR A 258 10.71 -0.84 14.20
CA THR A 258 10.49 -0.19 15.51
C THR A 258 10.65 1.33 15.40
N GLU A 259 11.70 1.79 14.71
CA GLU A 259 11.88 3.22 14.41
C GLU A 259 10.68 3.79 13.64
N ALA A 260 10.25 3.11 12.59
CA ALA A 260 9.09 3.51 11.81
C ALA A 260 7.82 3.59 12.68
N PHE A 261 7.59 2.64 13.59
CA PHE A 261 6.45 2.65 14.51
C PHE A 261 6.46 3.88 15.41
N VAL A 262 7.55 4.10 16.14
CA VAL A 262 7.67 5.21 17.08
C VAL A 262 7.53 6.55 16.38
N LEU A 263 8.22 6.75 15.25
CA LEU A 263 8.14 8.01 14.51
C LEU A 263 6.73 8.26 13.94
N SER A 264 6.02 7.20 13.55
CA SER A 264 4.65 7.30 13.05
C SER A 264 3.67 7.67 14.18
N VAL A 265 3.78 7.03 15.35
CA VAL A 265 2.93 7.38 16.51
C VAL A 265 3.24 8.77 17.04
N VAL A 266 4.51 9.21 17.07
CA VAL A 266 4.85 10.58 17.52
C VAL A 266 4.24 11.64 16.59
N ALA A 267 4.19 11.35 15.28
CA ALA A 267 3.63 12.25 14.27
C ALA A 267 2.10 12.34 14.33
N ASP A 268 1.39 11.23 14.61
CA ASP A 268 -0.07 11.21 14.77
C ASP A 268 -0.51 10.36 15.98
N PRO A 269 -0.33 10.86 17.21
CA PRO A 269 -0.48 10.04 18.41
C PRO A 269 -1.93 9.83 18.84
N ASN A 270 -2.91 10.55 18.29
CA ASN A 270 -4.25 10.64 18.86
C ASN A 270 -4.25 11.02 20.37
N GLY A 271 -3.36 11.95 20.74
CA GLY A 271 -3.26 12.49 22.09
C GLY A 271 -1.91 12.26 22.78
N LEU A 272 -1.57 13.19 23.67
CA LEU A 272 -0.26 13.24 24.33
C LEU A 272 0.07 11.99 25.18
N ALA A 273 -0.95 11.30 25.71
CA ALA A 273 -0.75 10.08 26.51
C ALA A 273 -0.06 8.98 25.69
N ASN A 274 -0.41 8.85 24.42
CA ASN A 274 0.09 7.80 23.53
C ASN A 274 1.52 8.10 23.09
N THR A 275 1.85 9.36 22.79
CA THR A 275 3.25 9.80 22.60
C THR A 275 4.12 9.43 23.79
N LYS A 276 3.63 9.67 25.02
CA LYS A 276 4.36 9.34 26.25
C LYS A 276 4.52 7.83 26.43
N GLU A 277 3.47 7.05 26.18
CA GLU A 277 3.49 5.58 26.32
C GLU A 277 4.56 5.00 25.40
N VAL A 278 4.49 5.29 24.10
CA VAL A 278 5.41 4.77 23.09
C VAL A 278 6.83 5.27 23.31
N MET A 279 7.05 6.57 23.49
CA MET A 279 8.42 7.09 23.69
C MET A 279 9.08 6.57 24.98
N LYS A 280 8.30 6.23 26.02
CA LYS A 280 8.85 5.61 27.23
C LYS A 280 9.20 4.15 27.02
N ALA A 281 8.35 3.42 26.31
CA ALA A 281 8.61 2.01 26.00
C ALA A 281 9.89 1.86 25.16
N PHE A 282 10.13 2.79 24.23
CA PHE A 282 11.30 2.76 23.34
C PHE A 282 12.41 3.75 23.73
N ALA A 283 12.47 4.15 25.01
CA ALA A 283 13.37 5.21 25.45
C ALA A 283 14.86 4.85 25.33
N GLU A 284 15.19 3.56 25.40
CA GLU A 284 16.54 3.04 25.21
C GLU A 284 16.95 3.10 23.73
N GLU A 285 16.08 2.67 22.82
CA GLU A 285 16.32 2.70 21.37
C GLU A 285 16.40 4.13 20.83
N ILE A 286 15.53 5.05 21.31
CA ILE A 286 15.57 6.47 20.93
C ILE A 286 16.81 7.16 21.54
N GLY A 287 17.31 6.65 22.67
CA GLY A 287 18.47 7.19 23.39
C GLY A 287 18.15 8.39 24.30
N THR A 288 16.88 8.72 24.54
CA THR A 288 16.47 9.84 25.42
C THR A 288 16.55 9.49 26.92
N GLY A 289 16.61 8.20 27.27
CA GLY A 289 16.43 7.73 28.64
C GLY A 289 14.97 7.84 29.12
N ALA A 290 14.58 7.07 30.14
CA ALA A 290 13.17 6.87 30.52
C ALA A 290 12.46 8.07 31.19
N THR A 291 13.04 9.27 31.19
CA THR A 291 12.55 10.41 31.99
C THR A 291 12.46 11.71 31.21
N GLY A 292 11.25 12.28 31.12
CA GLY A 292 10.99 13.62 30.58
C GLY A 292 9.78 14.26 31.27
N SER A 293 9.72 15.59 31.31
CA SER A 293 8.53 16.31 31.76
C SER A 293 7.40 16.21 30.72
N ASP A 294 6.16 16.37 31.14
CA ASP A 294 4.99 16.37 30.24
C ASP A 294 5.14 17.35 29.07
N ALA A 295 5.78 18.49 29.33
CA ALA A 295 6.03 19.51 28.32
C ALA A 295 7.03 19.07 27.24
N ARG A 296 8.00 18.20 27.55
CA ARG A 296 8.94 17.63 26.57
C ARG A 296 8.22 16.73 25.58
N TYR A 297 7.39 15.82 26.08
CA TYR A 297 6.59 14.94 25.22
C TYR A 297 5.64 15.76 24.35
N ASN A 298 5.00 16.79 24.92
CA ASN A 298 4.13 17.68 24.16
C ASN A 298 4.89 18.47 23.08
N TYR A 299 6.16 18.78 23.31
CA TYR A 299 6.97 19.51 22.34
C TYR A 299 7.32 18.70 21.09
N VAL A 300 7.39 17.37 21.19
CA VAL A 300 7.66 16.47 20.05
C VAL A 300 6.40 15.84 19.46
N SER A 301 5.31 15.76 20.24
CA SER A 301 4.02 15.23 19.80
C SER A 301 3.44 16.04 18.64
N ASN A 302 2.85 15.35 17.66
CA ASN A 302 2.31 15.92 16.40
C ASN A 302 3.38 16.58 15.51
N LYS A 303 4.62 16.09 15.58
CA LYS A 303 5.70 16.49 14.67
C LYS A 303 6.25 15.27 13.95
N SER A 304 6.58 15.47 12.68
CA SER A 304 7.28 14.48 11.86
C SER A 304 8.78 14.59 12.09
N PHE A 305 9.42 13.43 12.17
CA PHE A 305 10.87 13.28 12.25
C PHE A 305 11.31 12.19 11.27
N GLU A 306 12.50 12.35 10.70
CA GLU A 306 13.08 11.39 9.75
C GLU A 306 13.84 10.27 10.45
N SER A 307 14.28 10.49 11.69
CA SER A 307 15.05 9.51 12.47
C SER A 307 14.93 9.70 13.97
N TYR A 308 15.32 8.67 14.72
CA TYR A 308 15.53 8.76 16.17
C TYR A 308 16.52 9.86 16.56
N ALA A 309 17.56 10.11 15.77
CA ALA A 309 18.53 11.16 16.07
C ALA A 309 17.86 12.55 16.09
N GLU A 310 16.95 12.80 15.16
CA GLU A 310 16.21 14.07 15.07
C GLU A 310 15.17 14.20 16.19
N LEU A 311 14.40 13.14 16.43
CA LEU A 311 13.44 13.07 17.53
C LEU A 311 14.13 13.31 18.87
N LYS A 312 15.24 12.60 19.13
CA LYS A 312 16.05 12.74 20.33
C LYS A 312 16.59 14.16 20.49
N ALA A 313 17.21 14.73 19.45
CA ALA A 313 17.75 16.08 19.51
C ALA A 313 16.67 17.12 19.82
N THR A 314 15.48 16.95 19.26
CA THR A 314 14.33 17.83 19.50
C THR A 314 13.78 17.66 20.92
N PHE A 315 13.67 16.43 21.39
CA PHE A 315 13.21 16.09 22.73
C PHE A 315 14.15 16.63 23.82
N ASP A 316 15.47 16.44 23.64
CA ASP A 316 16.50 16.89 24.58
C ASP A 316 16.71 18.42 24.52
N GLY A 317 16.47 19.03 23.36
CA GLY A 317 16.62 20.46 23.14
C GLY A 317 15.54 21.32 23.81
N TYR A 318 14.46 20.72 24.30
CA TYR A 318 13.39 21.45 24.97
C TYR A 318 13.88 22.07 26.30
N ARG A 319 13.69 23.38 26.42
CA ARG A 319 14.00 24.17 27.62
C ARG A 319 12.70 24.71 28.20
N ASP A 320 12.43 24.40 29.48
CA ASP A 320 11.29 24.96 30.19
C ASP A 320 11.40 26.49 30.28
N ASN A 321 10.51 27.20 29.60
CA ASN A 321 10.37 28.66 29.72
C ASN A 321 9.61 29.03 31.01
N ASN A 322 10.00 28.46 32.15
CA ASN A 322 9.49 28.85 33.45
C ASN A 322 10.58 29.61 34.23
N GLY A 323 10.72 30.89 33.90
CA GLY A 323 11.49 31.84 34.68
C GLY A 323 10.77 32.18 35.98
N GLY A 324 11.28 31.66 37.10
CA GLY A 324 10.98 32.09 38.47
C GLY A 324 12.26 32.04 39.29
N GLY A 325 12.80 33.20 39.67
CA GLY A 325 14.20 33.39 40.08
C GLY A 325 14.65 32.72 41.40
N GLY A 326 15.98 32.59 41.55
CA GLY A 326 16.60 32.27 42.85
C GLY A 326 18.01 31.66 42.83
N THR A 327 19.03 32.50 42.60
CA THR A 327 20.37 32.50 43.22
C THR A 327 21.20 31.20 43.44
N SER A 328 22.22 31.05 42.58
CA SER A 328 23.66 30.81 42.84
C SER A 328 24.15 29.85 43.94
N SER A 329 25.02 28.92 43.54
CA SER A 329 26.39 28.86 44.09
C SER A 329 27.41 28.36 43.05
N SER A 330 28.59 28.97 43.12
CA SER A 330 29.69 28.94 42.17
C SER A 330 30.74 27.87 42.47
N SER A 331 31.42 27.38 41.43
CA SER A 331 32.90 27.28 41.33
C SER A 331 33.25 26.62 39.98
N GLY A 332 34.22 27.04 39.18
CA GLY A 332 35.23 28.06 39.32
C GLY A 332 35.78 28.45 37.93
N MET A 333 36.35 29.65 37.89
CA MET A 333 36.80 30.41 36.74
C MET A 333 38.18 29.97 36.23
N SER A 334 38.41 30.02 34.92
CA SER A 334 39.51 30.73 34.23
C SER A 334 39.53 30.31 32.76
N GLY A 335 39.62 31.16 31.76
CA GLY A 335 39.76 32.61 31.69
C GLY A 335 40.30 32.97 30.31
N THR A 336 39.80 34.09 29.76
CA THR A 336 40.47 35.02 28.81
C THR A 336 40.83 34.51 27.40
N GLY A 337 40.57 35.22 26.30
CA GLY A 337 39.97 36.55 26.03
C GLY A 337 39.49 36.59 24.56
N SER A 338 38.41 37.30 24.27
CA SER A 338 38.41 38.71 23.82
C SER A 338 39.14 38.87 22.47
N SER A 339 38.60 39.46 21.43
CA SER A 339 37.29 40.00 21.05
C SER A 339 37.47 40.42 19.57
N ASN A 340 36.37 40.59 18.84
CA ASN A 340 36.05 41.82 18.08
C ASN A 340 35.32 41.56 16.75
N SER A 341 34.11 42.12 16.70
CA SER A 341 33.33 42.71 15.59
C SER A 341 33.56 42.33 14.11
N GLY A 342 32.45 42.24 13.37
CA GLY A 342 32.35 43.00 12.11
C GLY A 342 31.74 42.27 10.90
N TRP A 343 30.45 42.47 10.70
CA TRP A 343 29.73 42.69 9.42
C TRP A 343 30.41 42.40 8.06
N GLY A 344 29.76 41.52 7.27
CA GLY A 344 29.17 41.81 5.95
C GLY A 344 30.07 42.00 4.72
N GLY A 345 29.81 41.23 3.65
CA GLY A 345 30.20 41.60 2.28
C GLY A 345 30.46 40.44 1.31
N THR A 346 29.56 40.27 0.35
CA THR A 346 29.58 39.44 -0.86
C THR A 346 30.78 39.73 -1.78
N TYR A 347 31.24 38.75 -2.59
CA TYR A 347 31.39 38.79 -4.07
C TYR A 347 32.01 37.48 -4.62
N VAL A 348 31.63 37.18 -5.87
CA VAL A 348 31.75 35.96 -6.70
C VAL A 348 33.05 35.93 -7.54
N THR A 349 33.54 34.73 -7.89
CA THR A 349 33.99 34.24 -9.25
C THR A 349 34.45 32.77 -9.12
N GLU A 350 33.79 31.79 -9.76
CA GLU A 350 34.12 31.15 -11.08
C GLU A 350 35.55 30.57 -11.15
N ASP A 351 35.86 29.35 -11.63
CA ASP A 351 35.12 28.28 -12.32
C ASP A 351 36.05 27.03 -12.39
N LYS A 352 35.50 25.82 -12.28
CA LYS A 352 35.69 24.69 -13.23
C LYS A 352 35.10 23.37 -12.75
N ALA A 353 34.17 22.90 -13.57
CA ALA A 353 33.35 21.71 -13.48
C ALA A 353 34.06 20.37 -13.25
N THR A 354 33.41 19.52 -12.47
CA THR A 354 33.23 18.10 -12.78
C THR A 354 31.76 17.74 -12.58
N HIS A 355 31.17 17.26 -13.66
CA HIS A 355 29.79 16.86 -13.84
C HIS A 355 29.48 15.60 -12.99
N ASN A 356 28.59 15.74 -12.00
CA ASN A 356 27.80 14.63 -11.46
C ASN A 356 26.60 15.20 -10.68
N GLU A 357 25.53 15.55 -11.39
CA GLU A 357 24.26 15.85 -10.72
C GLU A 357 23.55 14.53 -10.41
N ASN A 358 23.78 14.05 -9.19
CA ASN A 358 22.72 13.44 -8.41
C ASN A 358 21.65 14.53 -8.24
N ILE A 359 20.46 14.33 -8.82
CA ILE A 359 19.29 15.15 -8.53
C ILE A 359 18.98 14.93 -7.04
N SER A 360 19.41 15.90 -6.23
CA SER A 360 19.02 16.03 -4.83
C SER A 360 17.52 16.30 -4.78
N ALA A 361 16.72 15.30 -4.43
CA ALA A 361 15.34 15.49 -4.03
C ALA A 361 15.29 16.57 -2.94
N GLN A 362 14.70 17.72 -3.26
CA GLN A 362 14.42 18.74 -2.27
C GLN A 362 13.29 18.21 -1.35
N PRO A 363 13.34 18.48 -0.03
CA PRO A 363 12.27 18.07 0.87
C PRO A 363 10.95 18.73 0.44
N ILE A 364 9.95 17.89 0.16
CA ILE A 364 8.62 18.29 -0.30
C ILE A 364 7.89 19.04 0.84
N PRO A 365 7.36 20.26 0.62
CA PRO A 365 6.61 20.99 1.64
C PRO A 365 5.31 20.26 2.03
N GLN A 366 5.28 19.63 3.20
CA GLN A 366 4.13 18.85 3.69
C GLN A 366 2.90 19.69 4.15
N ASN A 367 2.68 20.91 3.65
CA ASN A 367 1.69 21.81 4.27
C ASN A 367 0.91 22.73 3.30
N ILE A 368 0.57 22.23 2.10
CA ILE A 368 -0.30 22.99 1.17
C ILE A 368 -1.79 22.71 1.43
N PHE A 369 -2.14 21.51 1.92
CA PHE A 369 -3.51 21.11 2.23
C PHE A 369 -3.57 20.34 3.56
N ASP A 370 -4.57 20.63 4.39
CA ASP A 370 -4.71 20.09 5.75
C ASP A 370 -5.24 18.64 5.76
N ASP A 371 -5.88 18.20 4.68
CA ASP A 371 -6.67 16.96 4.62
C ASP A 371 -6.05 15.84 3.76
N ILE A 372 -4.82 16.02 3.27
CA ILE A 372 -4.12 15.00 2.46
C ILE A 372 -3.42 13.93 3.31
N GLY A 373 -3.38 14.09 4.64
CA GLY A 373 -2.74 13.15 5.55
C GLY A 373 -3.33 11.73 5.54
N ASN A 374 -4.58 11.57 5.09
CA ASN A 374 -5.22 10.26 4.95
C ASN A 374 -4.95 9.55 3.61
N VAL A 375 -4.21 10.18 2.69
CA VAL A 375 -3.76 9.61 1.40
C VAL A 375 -2.25 9.78 1.21
N PRO A 376 -1.40 9.28 2.13
CA PRO A 376 0.06 9.50 2.08
C PRO A 376 0.70 9.08 0.77
N TRP A 377 0.20 8.01 0.14
CA TRP A 377 0.62 7.52 -1.18
C TRP A 377 0.44 8.54 -2.31
N ALA A 378 -0.46 9.51 -2.16
CA ALA A 378 -0.72 10.56 -3.14
C ALA A 378 -0.09 11.90 -2.74
N ILE A 379 0.47 12.07 -1.53
CA ILE A 379 0.93 13.38 -1.04
C ILE A 379 2.00 13.96 -1.97
N GLU A 380 2.99 13.16 -2.36
CA GLU A 380 4.03 13.60 -3.27
C GLU A 380 3.43 14.11 -4.58
N ALA A 381 2.54 13.32 -5.20
CA ALA A 381 1.87 13.68 -6.43
C ALA A 381 1.05 14.97 -6.28
N ILE A 382 0.25 15.06 -5.21
CA ILE A 382 -0.62 16.20 -4.93
C ILE A 382 0.23 17.47 -4.73
N VAL A 383 1.28 17.40 -3.92
CA VAL A 383 2.12 18.57 -3.61
C VAL A 383 2.90 19.01 -4.85
N ASN A 384 3.56 18.09 -5.57
CA ASN A 384 4.33 18.46 -6.77
C ASN A 384 3.44 19.08 -7.85
N LEU A 385 2.26 18.49 -8.11
CA LEU A 385 1.32 19.06 -9.07
C LEU A 385 0.75 20.40 -8.59
N ALA A 386 0.58 20.60 -7.29
CA ALA A 386 0.07 21.86 -6.74
C ALA A 386 1.12 22.98 -6.80
N GLU A 387 2.39 22.68 -6.52
CA GLU A 387 3.51 23.63 -6.64
C GLU A 387 3.70 24.10 -8.09
N GLN A 388 3.53 23.18 -9.04
CA GLN A 388 3.51 23.48 -10.47
C GLN A 388 2.23 24.19 -10.94
N LYS A 389 1.26 24.42 -10.03
CA LYS A 389 -0.06 25.03 -10.29
C LYS A 389 -0.91 24.24 -11.29
N ILE A 390 -0.61 22.96 -11.47
CA ILE A 390 -1.34 22.04 -12.34
C ILE A 390 -2.64 21.62 -11.66
N ILE A 391 -2.60 21.32 -10.36
CA ILE A 391 -3.79 20.98 -9.55
C ILE A 391 -4.01 22.01 -8.44
N ASN A 392 -5.28 22.26 -8.10
CA ASN A 392 -5.66 23.15 -7.01
C ASN A 392 -6.55 22.41 -6.01
N GLY A 393 -6.54 22.88 -4.77
CA GLY A 393 -7.51 22.45 -3.76
C GLY A 393 -8.94 22.87 -4.11
N ARG A 394 -9.90 22.24 -3.45
CA ARG A 394 -11.33 22.56 -3.48
C ARG A 394 -11.64 23.83 -2.68
N SER A 395 -10.84 24.08 -1.65
CA SER A 395 -10.77 25.35 -0.92
C SER A 395 -9.32 25.67 -0.60
N GLU A 396 -9.07 26.83 0.02
CA GLU A 396 -7.71 27.34 0.31
C GLU A 396 -6.81 26.31 1.00
N ASN A 397 -7.35 25.50 1.93
CA ASN A 397 -6.57 24.53 2.70
C ASN A 397 -7.06 23.08 2.55
N ARG A 398 -7.98 22.80 1.60
CA ARG A 398 -8.56 21.45 1.45
C ARG A 398 -8.43 20.94 0.03
N PHE A 399 -7.86 19.75 -0.11
CA PHE A 399 -7.73 19.06 -1.38
C PHE A 399 -8.92 18.14 -1.69
N GLU A 400 -9.54 17.56 -0.66
CA GLU A 400 -10.58 16.53 -0.74
C GLU A 400 -10.13 15.27 -1.49
N PRO A 401 -9.12 14.54 -0.98
CA PRO A 401 -8.44 13.48 -1.72
C PRO A 401 -9.32 12.27 -2.08
N ASN A 402 -10.28 11.92 -1.22
CA ASN A 402 -11.15 10.74 -1.39
C ASN A 402 -12.45 11.06 -2.15
N GLU A 403 -12.68 12.31 -2.52
CA GLU A 403 -13.85 12.68 -3.32
C GLU A 403 -13.65 12.26 -4.77
N ASN A 404 -14.73 11.81 -5.41
CA ASN A 404 -14.71 11.46 -6.82
C ASN A 404 -14.39 12.70 -7.67
N ILE A 405 -13.53 12.53 -8.67
CA ILE A 405 -13.18 13.59 -9.60
C ILE A 405 -14.10 13.55 -10.83
N THR A 406 -14.56 14.72 -11.27
CA THR A 406 -15.33 14.80 -12.51
C THR A 406 -14.41 14.66 -13.73
N ARG A 407 -14.99 14.24 -14.85
CA ARG A 407 -14.28 14.12 -16.12
C ARG A 407 -13.67 15.45 -16.56
N GLU A 408 -14.38 16.57 -16.40
CA GLU A 408 -13.85 17.89 -16.80
C GLU A 408 -12.67 18.36 -15.93
N GLU A 409 -12.68 18.03 -14.64
CA GLU A 409 -11.58 18.34 -13.72
C GLU A 409 -10.34 17.50 -14.00
N PHE A 410 -10.52 16.21 -14.24
CA PHE A 410 -9.43 15.33 -14.64
C PHE A 410 -8.75 15.84 -15.92
N ILE A 411 -9.55 16.21 -16.93
CA ILE A 411 -9.03 16.77 -18.19
C ILE A 411 -8.29 18.09 -17.95
N LYS A 412 -8.80 19.00 -17.11
CA LYS A 412 -8.08 20.23 -16.76
C LYS A 412 -6.68 19.94 -16.20
N ILE A 413 -6.56 18.95 -15.32
CA ILE A 413 -5.26 18.60 -14.69
C ILE A 413 -4.34 17.97 -15.75
N ALA A 414 -4.83 17.03 -16.55
CA ALA A 414 -4.04 16.39 -17.61
C ALA A 414 -3.56 17.39 -18.66
N VAL A 415 -4.42 18.32 -19.09
CA VAL A 415 -4.04 19.42 -20.01
C VAL A 415 -2.93 20.26 -19.39
N GLY A 416 -3.09 20.66 -18.12
CA GLY A 416 -2.10 21.48 -17.42
C GLY A 416 -0.74 20.80 -17.21
N ALA A 417 -0.73 19.47 -17.07
CA ALA A 417 0.49 18.69 -16.87
C ALA A 417 1.28 18.47 -18.17
N PHE A 418 0.60 18.30 -19.30
CA PHE A 418 1.19 17.63 -20.45
C PHE A 418 0.99 18.33 -21.79
N ILE A 419 -0.08 19.11 -21.95
CA ILE A 419 -0.43 19.66 -23.26
C ILE A 419 0.16 21.08 -23.35
N PRO A 420 1.02 21.35 -24.34
CA PRO A 420 1.57 22.68 -24.56
C PRO A 420 0.48 23.74 -24.72
N ASP A 421 0.80 24.99 -24.41
CA ASP A 421 -0.14 26.11 -24.53
C ASP A 421 -0.35 26.49 -26.01
N GLU A 422 -1.22 25.74 -26.68
CA GLU A 422 -1.65 25.95 -28.06
C GLU A 422 -3.10 26.45 -28.14
N GLU A 423 -3.50 26.98 -29.31
CA GLU A 423 -4.87 27.43 -29.53
C GLU A 423 -5.87 26.27 -29.40
N ALA A 424 -6.93 26.48 -28.61
CA ALA A 424 -7.97 25.50 -28.39
C ALA A 424 -8.77 25.24 -29.68
N ALA A 425 -9.08 23.96 -29.95
CA ALA A 425 -9.92 23.60 -31.09
C ALA A 425 -11.38 24.06 -30.89
N GLU A 426 -12.15 24.15 -31.98
CA GLU A 426 -13.60 24.26 -31.84
C GLU A 426 -14.22 22.89 -31.54
N ILE A 427 -15.03 22.84 -30.49
CA ILE A 427 -15.75 21.63 -30.04
C ILE A 427 -17.26 21.85 -30.07
N SER A 428 -18.04 20.78 -30.19
CA SER A 428 -19.50 20.83 -30.31
C SER A 428 -20.20 19.76 -29.44
N PHE A 429 -19.66 19.49 -28.26
CA PHE A 429 -20.32 18.61 -27.29
C PHE A 429 -21.61 19.25 -26.77
N SER A 430 -22.69 18.48 -26.74
CA SER A 430 -24.03 19.00 -26.42
C SER A 430 -24.20 19.49 -24.97
N ASP A 431 -23.34 19.04 -24.05
CA ASP A 431 -23.33 19.40 -22.63
C ASP A 431 -22.22 20.40 -22.26
N VAL A 432 -21.41 20.86 -23.22
CA VAL A 432 -20.32 21.82 -23.00
C VAL A 432 -20.60 23.14 -23.73
N SER A 433 -20.74 24.22 -22.96
CA SER A 433 -20.96 25.58 -23.42
C SER A 433 -19.64 26.35 -23.50
N ARG A 434 -19.52 27.28 -24.46
CA ARG A 434 -18.35 28.19 -24.56
C ARG A 434 -18.10 29.04 -23.32
N ASN A 435 -19.12 29.20 -22.46
CA ASN A 435 -19.00 29.95 -21.22
C ASN A 435 -18.62 29.07 -20.01
N ASP A 436 -18.46 27.75 -20.19
CA ASP A 436 -18.02 26.86 -19.12
C ASP A 436 -16.53 27.09 -18.84
N TRP A 437 -16.15 27.08 -17.57
CA TRP A 437 -14.76 27.20 -17.14
C TRP A 437 -13.86 26.09 -17.73
N SER A 438 -14.45 24.93 -18.00
CA SER A 438 -13.78 23.74 -18.53
C SER A 438 -13.65 23.76 -20.06
N TYR A 439 -14.34 24.66 -20.77
CA TYR A 439 -14.44 24.65 -22.23
C TYR A 439 -13.08 24.62 -22.91
N GLU A 440 -12.17 25.52 -22.53
CA GLU A 440 -10.85 25.61 -23.17
C GLU A 440 -9.99 24.37 -22.93
N TYR A 441 -10.05 23.78 -21.73
CA TYR A 441 -9.31 22.56 -21.40
C TYR A 441 -9.83 21.36 -22.20
N ILE A 442 -11.15 21.20 -22.27
CA ILE A 442 -11.81 20.16 -23.07
C ILE A 442 -11.46 20.36 -24.55
N ALA A 443 -11.52 21.59 -25.05
CA ALA A 443 -11.20 21.90 -26.43
C ALA A 443 -9.74 21.61 -26.79
N LYS A 444 -8.79 21.92 -25.90
CA LYS A 444 -7.37 21.57 -26.06
C LYS A 444 -7.16 20.06 -26.07
N ALA A 445 -7.72 19.34 -25.10
CA ALA A 445 -7.63 17.88 -25.03
C ALA A 445 -8.25 17.20 -26.28
N TYR A 446 -9.35 17.75 -26.79
CA TYR A 446 -9.98 17.26 -28.01
C TYR A 446 -9.10 17.52 -29.24
N GLY A 447 -8.58 18.73 -29.40
CA GLY A 447 -7.66 19.09 -30.49
C GLY A 447 -6.37 18.26 -30.47
N PHE A 448 -5.84 17.96 -29.28
CA PHE A 448 -4.68 17.10 -29.09
C PHE A 448 -4.98 15.61 -29.36
N GLY A 449 -6.27 15.24 -29.46
CA GLY A 449 -6.72 13.90 -29.82
C GLY A 449 -6.68 12.90 -28.67
N VAL A 450 -6.75 13.36 -27.41
CA VAL A 450 -6.74 12.48 -26.22
C VAL A 450 -8.15 12.22 -25.68
N ILE A 451 -9.15 12.99 -26.11
CA ILE A 451 -10.57 12.76 -25.83
C ILE A 451 -11.40 12.76 -27.12
N VAL A 452 -12.51 12.00 -27.10
CA VAL A 452 -13.46 11.89 -28.22
C VAL A 452 -14.91 12.18 -27.83
N GLY A 453 -15.27 12.05 -26.54
CA GLY A 453 -16.65 12.17 -26.05
C GLY A 453 -17.39 10.82 -26.05
N TYR A 454 -18.67 10.86 -25.65
CA TYR A 454 -19.58 9.72 -25.69
C TYR A 454 -20.32 9.65 -27.03
N ASP A 455 -20.82 8.46 -27.37
CA ASP A 455 -21.54 8.19 -28.62
C ASP A 455 -22.85 9.00 -28.76
N ASP A 456 -23.40 9.49 -27.65
CA ASP A 456 -24.59 10.35 -27.61
C ASP A 456 -24.29 11.83 -27.92
N GLY A 457 -23.04 12.17 -28.22
CA GLY A 457 -22.60 13.53 -28.52
C GLY A 457 -22.38 14.43 -27.31
N ARG A 458 -22.35 13.86 -26.09
CA ARG A 458 -21.90 14.55 -24.87
C ARG A 458 -20.41 14.34 -24.64
N PHE A 459 -19.79 15.25 -23.90
CA PHE A 459 -18.49 15.03 -23.27
C PHE A 459 -18.63 14.30 -21.92
N GLY A 460 -19.69 14.59 -21.17
CA GLY A 460 -19.89 14.11 -19.80
C GLY A 460 -19.25 15.04 -18.77
N LYS A 461 -19.41 16.36 -18.90
CA LYS A 461 -18.59 17.31 -18.11
C LYS A 461 -18.73 17.18 -16.59
N ASN A 462 -19.95 16.89 -16.12
CA ASN A 462 -20.25 16.71 -14.69
C ASN A 462 -20.23 15.23 -14.27
N ASP A 463 -19.95 14.31 -15.19
CA ASP A 463 -19.92 12.89 -14.89
C ASP A 463 -18.61 12.58 -14.15
N PHE A 464 -18.66 11.72 -13.14
CA PHE A 464 -17.44 11.20 -12.52
C PHE A 464 -16.70 10.31 -13.52
N ILE A 465 -15.38 10.42 -13.55
CA ILE A 465 -14.56 9.63 -14.47
C ILE A 465 -14.26 8.26 -13.86
N SER A 466 -14.42 7.20 -14.65
CA SER A 466 -14.02 5.85 -14.23
C SER A 466 -12.51 5.66 -14.34
N ARG A 467 -11.96 4.71 -13.58
CA ARG A 467 -10.54 4.38 -13.61
C ARG A 467 -10.06 3.93 -15.00
N GLN A 468 -10.86 3.14 -15.71
CA GLN A 468 -10.51 2.71 -17.07
C GLN A 468 -10.51 3.89 -18.06
N ASP A 469 -11.41 4.87 -17.89
CA ASP A 469 -11.43 6.06 -18.74
C ASP A 469 -10.22 6.95 -18.51
N MET A 470 -9.80 7.15 -17.24
CA MET A 470 -8.55 7.85 -16.93
C MET A 470 -7.35 7.19 -17.62
N ALA A 471 -7.26 5.85 -17.54
CA ALA A 471 -6.19 5.10 -18.21
C ALA A 471 -6.18 5.39 -19.73
N THR A 472 -7.34 5.37 -20.39
CA THR A 472 -7.40 5.63 -21.84
C THR A 472 -6.95 7.03 -22.23
N VAL A 473 -7.25 8.04 -21.41
CA VAL A 473 -6.81 9.42 -21.66
C VAL A 473 -5.30 9.53 -21.51
N LEU A 474 -4.74 9.02 -20.41
CA LEU A 474 -3.30 9.07 -20.14
C LEU A 474 -2.48 8.26 -21.15
N PHE A 475 -3.00 7.11 -21.58
CA PHE A 475 -2.37 6.30 -22.62
C PHE A 475 -2.25 7.07 -23.93
N ARG A 476 -3.36 7.62 -24.45
CA ARG A 476 -3.34 8.43 -25.68
C ARG A 476 -2.44 9.65 -25.54
N LEU A 477 -2.41 10.25 -24.36
CA LEU A 477 -1.58 11.40 -24.06
C LEU A 477 -0.10 11.05 -24.18
N ALA A 478 0.33 9.94 -23.57
CA ALA A 478 1.70 9.45 -23.67
C ALA A 478 2.08 9.18 -25.14
N GLU A 479 1.20 8.52 -25.91
CA GLU A 479 1.42 8.30 -27.35
C GLU A 479 1.57 9.61 -28.13
N LYS A 480 0.75 10.62 -27.82
CA LYS A 480 0.82 11.94 -28.47
C LYS A 480 2.08 12.72 -28.13
N LEU A 481 2.66 12.47 -26.96
CA LEU A 481 3.96 12.99 -26.56
C LEU A 481 5.14 12.17 -27.11
N GLY A 482 4.86 11.16 -27.93
CA GLY A 482 5.88 10.35 -28.61
C GLY A 482 6.40 9.18 -27.77
N TYR A 483 5.77 8.89 -26.63
CA TYR A 483 6.09 7.70 -25.86
C TYR A 483 5.60 6.45 -26.59
N THR A 484 6.49 5.47 -26.76
CA THR A 484 6.16 4.19 -27.36
C THR A 484 6.07 3.13 -26.29
N PHE A 485 4.90 2.51 -26.16
CA PHE A 485 4.73 1.38 -25.27
C PHE A 485 5.28 0.12 -25.93
N ASP A 486 6.10 -0.64 -25.19
CA ASP A 486 6.50 -1.98 -25.60
C ASP A 486 5.26 -2.88 -25.56
N ASN A 487 4.72 -3.19 -26.74
CA ASN A 487 3.60 -4.13 -26.90
C ASN A 487 4.09 -5.54 -26.56
N GLY A 488 4.13 -5.87 -25.28
CA GLY A 488 4.61 -7.17 -24.83
C GLY A 488 5.02 -7.20 -23.37
N SER A 489 4.06 -7.09 -22.46
CA SER A 489 4.24 -7.73 -21.16
C SER A 489 3.23 -8.85 -21.02
N GLU A 490 3.70 -10.09 -21.04
CA GLU A 490 3.06 -11.24 -20.37
C GLU A 490 3.09 -10.99 -18.84
N GLY A 491 2.55 -9.85 -18.42
CA GLY A 491 2.51 -9.43 -17.03
C GLY A 491 1.34 -10.06 -16.30
N ILE A 492 1.38 -9.99 -14.96
CA ILE A 492 0.26 -10.39 -14.11
C ILE A 492 -0.98 -9.61 -14.56
N VAL A 493 -1.96 -10.34 -15.08
CA VAL A 493 -3.28 -9.83 -15.48
C VAL A 493 -4.05 -9.48 -14.21
N PHE A 494 -4.85 -8.40 -14.23
CA PHE A 494 -5.71 -8.12 -13.08
C PHE A 494 -6.83 -9.17 -12.99
N ASP A 495 -7.23 -9.56 -11.78
CA ASP A 495 -8.29 -10.54 -11.56
C ASP A 495 -9.63 -10.09 -12.16
N ASP A 496 -9.86 -8.77 -12.20
CA ASP A 496 -11.01 -8.14 -12.82
C ASP A 496 -10.79 -7.76 -14.30
N ASP A 497 -9.83 -8.38 -14.99
CA ASP A 497 -9.59 -8.21 -16.43
C ASP A 497 -10.84 -8.42 -17.29
N GLY A 498 -11.70 -9.36 -16.88
CA GLY A 498 -12.98 -9.62 -17.57
C GLY A 498 -13.98 -8.46 -17.46
N ILE A 499 -13.75 -7.52 -16.55
CA ILE A 499 -14.57 -6.31 -16.34
C ILE A 499 -13.98 -5.12 -17.10
N ILE A 500 -12.68 -5.12 -17.38
CA ILE A 500 -12.02 -4.08 -18.17
C ILE A 500 -12.61 -4.09 -19.57
N SER A 501 -13.19 -2.96 -19.98
CA SER A 501 -13.78 -2.84 -21.31
C SER A 501 -12.70 -2.96 -22.38
N ASP A 502 -13.01 -3.62 -23.51
CA ASP A 502 -12.04 -3.89 -24.58
C ASP A 502 -11.29 -2.64 -25.06
N TYR A 503 -11.97 -1.48 -25.11
CA TYR A 503 -11.36 -0.21 -25.53
C TYR A 503 -10.30 0.33 -24.54
N ALA A 504 -10.28 -0.17 -23.31
CA ALA A 504 -9.40 0.30 -22.24
C ALA A 504 -8.30 -0.71 -21.89
N LYS A 505 -8.38 -1.96 -22.35
CA LYS A 505 -7.40 -3.02 -21.99
C LYS A 505 -5.97 -2.63 -22.32
N ASP A 506 -5.73 -2.21 -23.57
CA ASP A 506 -4.40 -1.80 -24.00
C ASP A 506 -3.88 -0.66 -23.13
N ALA A 507 -4.70 0.36 -22.89
CA ALA A 507 -4.32 1.49 -22.05
C ALA A 507 -3.97 1.08 -20.61
N VAL A 508 -4.78 0.20 -20.00
CA VAL A 508 -4.56 -0.25 -18.62
C VAL A 508 -3.25 -1.02 -18.51
N TYR A 509 -3.01 -2.00 -19.39
CA TYR A 509 -1.82 -2.84 -19.28
C TYR A 509 -0.54 -2.14 -19.74
N SER A 510 -0.62 -1.26 -20.74
CA SER A 510 0.51 -0.43 -21.14
C SER A 510 0.95 0.51 -20.02
N LEU A 511 0.00 1.15 -19.32
CA LEU A 511 0.31 2.00 -18.17
C LEU A 511 0.72 1.20 -16.93
N LYS A 512 0.22 -0.03 -16.75
CA LYS A 512 0.68 -0.97 -15.70
C LYS A 512 2.15 -1.35 -15.91
N ALA A 513 2.52 -1.69 -17.14
CA ALA A 513 3.88 -2.12 -17.48
C ALA A 513 4.95 -1.08 -17.14
N ILE A 514 4.59 0.21 -17.17
CA ILE A 514 5.49 1.33 -16.87
C ILE A 514 5.27 1.90 -15.45
N GLY A 515 4.52 1.19 -14.59
CA GLY A 515 4.33 1.56 -13.18
C GLY A 515 3.41 2.76 -12.93
N VAL A 516 2.68 3.24 -13.94
CA VAL A 516 1.68 4.32 -13.78
C VAL A 516 0.40 3.80 -13.13
N ILE A 517 0.05 2.53 -13.38
CA ILE A 517 -1.10 1.85 -12.77
C ILE A 517 -0.61 0.70 -11.91
N ASN A 518 -0.96 0.72 -10.61
CA ASN A 518 -0.61 -0.36 -9.68
C ASN A 518 -1.81 -1.23 -9.25
N GLY A 519 -3.06 -0.81 -9.50
CA GLY A 519 -4.27 -1.46 -8.99
C GLY A 519 -4.94 -0.66 -7.87
N ILE A 520 -6.07 -1.14 -7.35
CA ILE A 520 -6.60 -0.70 -6.04
C ILE A 520 -6.06 -1.57 -4.90
N ASP A 521 -5.66 -2.79 -5.23
CA ASP A 521 -5.00 -3.77 -4.39
C ASP A 521 -4.04 -4.59 -5.27
N GLU A 522 -3.50 -5.69 -4.74
CA GLU A 522 -2.54 -6.56 -5.42
C GLU A 522 -3.08 -7.20 -6.71
N TYR A 523 -4.39 -7.41 -6.78
CA TYR A 523 -5.03 -8.25 -7.78
C TYR A 523 -6.03 -7.50 -8.67
N ASN A 524 -6.64 -6.40 -8.20
CA ASN A 524 -7.74 -5.73 -8.89
C ASN A 524 -7.38 -4.33 -9.39
N PHE A 525 -7.93 -3.95 -10.55
CA PHE A 525 -7.83 -2.61 -11.11
C PHE A 525 -9.05 -1.72 -10.78
N ALA A 526 -10.22 -2.32 -10.57
CA ALA A 526 -11.53 -1.70 -10.43
C ALA A 526 -11.91 -0.78 -11.61
N PRO A 527 -12.02 -1.31 -12.85
CA PRO A 527 -12.12 -0.49 -14.08
C PRO A 527 -13.33 0.44 -14.16
N ILE A 528 -14.49 0.02 -13.63
CA ILE A 528 -15.75 0.76 -13.74
C ILE A 528 -15.92 1.76 -12.58
N THR A 529 -15.18 1.59 -11.49
CA THR A 529 -15.28 2.46 -10.31
C THR A 529 -14.83 3.88 -10.63
N ASN A 530 -15.55 4.85 -10.07
CA ASN A 530 -15.19 6.26 -10.18
C ASN A 530 -13.86 6.53 -9.47
N ALA A 531 -13.01 7.32 -10.11
CA ALA A 531 -11.71 7.66 -9.56
C ALA A 531 -11.80 8.80 -8.55
N THR A 532 -10.97 8.72 -7.52
CA THR A 532 -10.81 9.81 -6.55
C THR A 532 -9.82 10.87 -7.05
N ARG A 533 -9.87 12.07 -6.46
CA ARG A 533 -8.92 13.15 -6.75
C ARG A 533 -7.47 12.76 -6.46
N ALA A 534 -7.23 11.97 -5.40
CA ALA A 534 -5.91 11.46 -5.07
C ALA A 534 -5.39 10.48 -6.14
N GLU A 535 -6.25 9.58 -6.63
CA GLU A 535 -5.89 8.60 -7.66
C GLU A 535 -5.54 9.29 -8.98
N ALA A 536 -6.34 10.29 -9.36
CA ALA A 536 -6.08 11.13 -10.53
C ALA A 536 -4.74 11.87 -10.43
N ALA A 537 -4.46 12.50 -9.28
CA ALA A 537 -3.19 13.19 -9.05
C ALA A 537 -2.01 12.22 -9.16
N ASN A 538 -2.11 11.05 -8.52
CA ASN A 538 -1.06 10.05 -8.53
C ASN A 538 -0.79 9.52 -9.93
N MET A 539 -1.80 9.12 -10.70
CA MET A 539 -1.59 8.60 -12.06
C MET A 539 -0.99 9.65 -13.00
N ILE A 540 -1.42 10.91 -12.89
CA ILE A 540 -0.84 12.01 -13.68
C ILE A 540 0.62 12.22 -13.29
N TYR A 541 0.93 12.34 -12.00
CA TYR A 541 2.30 12.53 -11.55
C TYR A 541 3.19 11.34 -11.92
N SER A 542 2.75 10.11 -11.69
CA SER A 542 3.50 8.91 -12.09
C SER A 542 3.81 8.92 -13.58
N LEU A 543 2.87 9.34 -14.44
CA LEU A 543 3.15 9.47 -15.87
C LEU A 543 4.15 10.60 -16.18
N THR A 544 4.11 11.73 -15.48
CA THR A 544 5.14 12.79 -15.64
C THR A 544 6.55 12.29 -15.33
N GLN A 545 6.70 11.27 -14.48
CA GLN A 545 8.01 10.69 -14.16
C GLN A 545 8.52 9.70 -15.20
N GLN A 546 7.67 9.28 -16.14
CA GLN A 546 8.03 8.34 -17.22
C GLN A 546 8.40 9.05 -18.53
N LEU A 547 7.94 10.28 -18.71
CA LEU A 547 8.12 11.13 -19.89
C LEU A 547 9.27 12.12 -19.67
#